data_AF-A0A7J6AYJ0-F1
#
_entry.id   AF-A0A7J6AYJ0-F1
#
_cell.length_a   1.000
_cell.length_b   1.000
_cell.length_c   1.000
_cell.angle_alpha   90.00
_cell.angle_beta   90.00
_cell.angle_gamma   90.00
#
_symmetry.space_group_name_H-M   'P 1'
#
loop_
_entity.id
_entity.type
_entity.pdbx_description
1 polymer ?
#
loop_
_entity_poly.entity_id
_entity_poly.type
_entity_poly.pdbx_seq_one_letter_code
_entity_poly.pdbx_strand_id
1 'polypeptide(L)'
;MEESNIDELNARLQTLEKRVYGERGQSNKPVKCVESLVRINSALANTANKRERVKILHKKIEDLLKYIDPQFTDYIAVPDAMKLEFILAEEDFLRSQAALLDQVNNLQPLLDSPHIKAVPELSTKVQRLSQIHISQQDKNEELSVDVKKLFEEYNKMMFLLSKQFTQWDETLRKLEAPKQVQLTD
;
A
#
# COMPACT_ATOMS: atom_id res chain seq x y z
N MET A 1 29.50 13.71 -7.02
CA MET A 1 28.59 14.21 -5.96
C MET A 1 29.35 14.63 -4.70
N GLU A 2 30.55 14.08 -4.41
CA GLU A 2 31.36 14.54 -3.27
C GLU A 2 32.15 15.84 -3.57
N GLU A 3 32.66 16.02 -4.79
CA GLU A 3 33.40 17.24 -5.19
C GLU A 3 32.55 18.52 -5.08
N SER A 4 31.26 18.48 -5.43
CA SER A 4 30.38 19.66 -5.33
C SER A 4 30.14 20.11 -3.89
N ASN A 5 30.09 19.18 -2.93
CA ASN A 5 29.96 19.50 -1.50
C ASN A 5 31.25 20.13 -0.95
N ILE A 6 32.40 19.67 -1.44
CA ILE A 6 33.72 20.21 -1.05
C ILE A 6 33.89 21.62 -1.61
N ASP A 7 33.45 21.85 -2.85
CA ASP A 7 33.50 23.17 -3.49
C ASP A 7 32.55 24.18 -2.83
N GLU A 8 31.34 23.75 -2.47
CA GLU A 8 30.39 24.59 -1.72
C GLU A 8 30.92 24.92 -0.31
N LEU A 9 31.52 23.94 0.36
CA LEU A 9 32.14 24.13 1.66
C LEU A 9 33.34 25.09 1.58
N ASN A 10 34.17 24.96 0.55
CA ASN A 10 35.30 25.85 0.29
C ASN A 10 34.83 27.28 0.00
N ALA A 11 33.77 27.46 -0.80
CA ALA A 11 33.20 28.78 -1.08
C ALA A 11 32.65 29.44 0.20
N ARG A 12 31.98 28.66 1.05
CA ARG A 12 31.50 29.13 2.35
C ARG A 12 32.64 29.46 3.30
N LEU A 13 33.70 28.66 3.31
CA LEU A 13 34.89 28.86 4.12
C LEU A 13 35.64 30.14 3.69
N GLN A 14 35.83 30.36 2.39
CA GLN A 14 36.39 31.61 1.86
C GLN A 14 35.54 32.83 2.23
N THR A 15 34.21 32.70 2.21
CA THR A 15 33.31 33.78 2.62
C THR A 15 33.45 34.10 4.11
N LEU A 16 33.62 33.08 4.96
CA LEU A 16 33.84 33.25 6.40
C LEU A 16 35.22 33.84 6.67
N GLU A 17 36.27 33.36 6.02
CA GLU A 17 37.63 33.91 6.15
C GLU A 17 37.69 35.38 5.73
N LYS A 18 37.05 35.74 4.61
CA LYS A 18 36.95 37.14 4.17
C LYS A 18 36.20 38.01 5.17
N ARG A 19 35.16 37.50 5.83
CA ARG A 19 34.42 38.25 6.86
C ARG A 19 35.21 38.44 8.16
N VAL A 20 36.04 37.47 8.55
CA VAL A 20 36.80 37.52 9.82
C VAL A 20 38.12 38.28 9.67
N TYR A 21 38.87 38.05 8.58
CA TYR A 21 40.19 38.64 8.35
C TYR A 21 40.15 39.85 7.40
N GLY A 22 39.04 40.09 6.70
CA GLY A 22 38.91 41.15 5.70
C GLY A 22 39.73 40.89 4.44
N GLU A 23 39.98 41.92 3.63
CA GLU A 23 40.89 41.85 2.46
C GLU A 23 42.38 41.77 2.84
N ARG A 24 42.71 41.82 4.14
CA ARG A 24 44.06 41.63 4.63
C ARG A 24 44.30 40.13 4.80
N GLY A 25 44.80 39.52 3.73
CA GLY A 25 45.20 38.11 3.70
C GLY A 25 45.99 37.71 4.94
N GLN A 26 45.67 36.51 5.45
CA GLN A 26 46.28 35.78 6.57
C GLN A 26 47.44 36.51 7.26
N SER A 27 47.12 37.48 8.12
CA SER A 27 48.11 38.02 9.04
C SER A 27 48.37 36.94 10.09
N ASN A 28 49.64 36.55 10.29
CA ASN A 28 50.12 35.50 11.20
C ASN A 28 49.80 35.72 12.71
N LYS A 29 48.91 36.67 13.03
CA LYS A 29 48.44 36.95 14.38
C LYS A 29 46.98 36.53 14.48
N PRO A 30 46.59 35.65 15.43
CA PRO A 30 45.19 35.29 15.61
C PRO A 30 44.39 36.58 15.87
N VAL A 31 43.43 36.88 14.99
CA VAL A 31 42.57 38.03 15.19
C VAL A 31 41.75 37.74 16.44
N LYS A 32 41.98 38.53 17.49
CA LYS A 32 41.29 38.37 18.77
C LYS A 32 39.86 38.92 18.70
N CYS A 33 39.07 38.43 17.74
CA CYS A 33 37.68 38.81 17.53
C CYS A 33 36.86 38.60 18.80
N VAL A 34 37.11 37.50 19.52
CA VAL A 34 36.41 37.18 20.76
C VAL A 34 36.76 38.19 21.87
N GLU A 35 38.03 38.49 22.11
CA GLU A 35 38.40 39.47 23.15
C GLU A 35 37.96 40.90 22.82
N SER A 36 37.98 41.28 21.53
CA SER A 36 37.49 42.59 21.08
C SER A 36 35.96 42.67 21.16
N LEU A 37 35.26 41.61 20.77
CA LEU A 37 33.80 41.51 20.92
C LEU A 37 33.38 41.53 22.39
N VAL A 38 34.09 40.82 23.28
CA VAL A 38 33.84 40.85 24.74
C VAL A 38 34.09 42.25 25.31
N ARG A 39 35.13 42.96 24.85
CA ARG A 39 35.37 44.36 25.24
C ARG A 39 34.27 45.29 24.75
N ILE A 40 33.82 45.14 23.50
CA ILE A 40 32.74 45.94 22.94
C ILE A 40 31.41 45.63 23.65
N ASN A 41 31.11 44.35 23.87
CA ASN A 41 29.90 43.92 24.57
C ASN A 41 29.87 44.41 26.02
N SER A 42 31.00 44.35 26.74
CA SER A 42 31.08 44.90 28.10
C SER A 42 30.98 46.43 28.13
N ALA A 43 31.58 47.15 27.17
CA ALA A 43 31.40 48.59 27.02
C ALA A 43 29.96 48.97 26.68
N LEU A 44 29.29 48.21 25.80
CA LEU A 44 27.89 48.36 25.45
C LEU A 44 26.98 48.07 26.65
N ALA A 45 27.22 46.97 27.38
CA ALA A 45 26.47 46.62 28.58
C ALA A 45 26.61 47.71 29.67
N ASN A 46 27.82 48.23 29.86
CA ASN A 46 28.08 49.32 30.80
C ASN A 46 27.39 50.63 30.39
N THR A 47 27.32 50.92 29.09
CA THR A 47 26.66 52.12 28.54
C THR A 47 25.14 51.98 28.59
N ALA A 48 24.61 50.79 28.27
CA ALA A 48 23.19 50.47 28.35
C ALA A 48 22.69 50.49 29.80
N ASN A 49 23.46 49.95 30.75
CA ASN A 49 23.09 49.95 32.17
C ASN A 49 23.09 51.35 32.81
N LYS A 50 23.90 52.30 32.30
CA LYS A 50 23.88 53.70 32.76
C LYS A 50 22.68 54.50 32.23
N ARG A 51 22.02 54.02 31.17
CA ARG A 51 20.87 54.68 30.54
C ARG A 51 19.67 53.73 30.54
N GLU A 52 18.81 53.85 31.54
CA GLU A 52 17.63 52.98 31.70
C GLU A 52 16.75 52.88 30.43
N ARG A 53 16.60 53.97 29.65
CA ARG A 53 15.88 53.92 28.36
C ARG A 53 16.56 53.01 27.33
N VAL A 54 17.89 52.99 27.28
CA VAL A 54 18.68 52.13 26.36
C VAL A 54 18.64 50.67 26.82
N LYS A 55 18.65 50.42 28.13
CA LYS A 55 18.47 49.09 28.72
C LYS A 55 17.08 48.50 28.40
N ILE A 56 16.03 49.32 28.52
CA ILE A 56 14.66 48.92 28.15
C ILE A 56 14.57 48.64 26.65
N LEU A 57 15.19 49.48 25.81
CA LEU A 57 15.23 49.26 24.36
C LEU A 57 16.00 47.99 24.01
N HIS A 58 17.16 47.71 24.60
CA HIS A 58 17.90 46.46 24.36
C HIS A 58 17.10 45.22 24.73
N LYS A 59 16.34 45.25 25.84
CA LYS A 59 15.44 44.16 26.20
C LYS A 59 14.27 44.02 25.22
N LYS A 60 13.73 45.14 24.74
CA LYS A 60 12.61 45.16 23.79
C LYS A 60 13.03 44.94 22.35
N ILE A 61 14.31 45.02 21.99
CA ILE A 61 14.78 44.85 20.61
C ILE A 61 14.46 43.44 20.11
N GLU A 62 14.63 42.39 20.92
CA GLU A 62 14.26 41.03 20.52
C GLU A 62 12.76 40.89 20.29
N ASP A 63 11.93 41.50 21.13
CA ASP A 63 10.48 41.48 20.94
C ASP A 63 10.05 42.35 19.75
N LEU A 64 10.65 43.53 19.57
CA LEU A 64 10.40 44.39 18.42
C LEU A 64 10.84 43.73 17.10
N LEU A 65 11.93 42.96 17.10
CA LEU A 65 12.34 42.15 15.95
C LEU A 65 11.28 41.10 15.60
N LYS A 66 10.60 40.49 16.58
CA LYS A 66 9.46 39.60 16.33
C LYS A 66 8.26 40.34 15.74
N TYR A 67 7.95 41.55 16.22
CA TYR A 67 6.85 42.35 15.69
C TYR A 67 7.15 42.98 14.32
N ILE A 68 8.42 43.11 13.94
CA ILE A 68 8.83 43.61 12.62
C ILE A 68 8.84 42.50 11.57
N ASP A 69 8.82 41.22 11.98
CA ASP A 69 8.66 40.11 11.05
C ASP A 69 7.25 40.16 10.40
N PRO A 70 7.15 40.38 9.08
CA PRO A 70 5.87 40.40 8.38
C PRO A 70 5.06 39.13 8.60
N GLN A 71 5.74 37.98 8.75
CA GLN A 71 5.09 36.68 8.97
C GLN A 71 4.38 36.60 10.33
N PHE A 72 4.85 37.36 11.33
CA PHE A 72 4.24 37.40 12.65
C PHE A 72 3.04 38.36 12.69
N THR A 73 3.12 39.47 11.97
CA THR A 73 2.03 40.47 11.91
C THR A 73 0.84 39.94 11.11
N ASP A 74 1.09 39.24 10.00
CA ASP A 74 0.02 38.67 9.16
C ASP A 74 -0.78 37.57 9.89
N TYR A 75 -0.16 36.84 10.82
CA TYR A 75 -0.82 35.79 11.60
C TYR A 75 -1.71 36.32 12.73
N ILE A 76 -1.39 37.50 13.28
CA ILE A 76 -2.12 38.12 14.39
C ILE A 76 -3.18 39.11 13.88
N ALA A 77 -2.96 39.69 12.70
CA ALA A 77 -3.74 40.82 12.21
C ALA A 77 -4.97 40.45 11.36
N VAL A 78 -5.35 39.17 11.21
CA VAL A 78 -6.60 38.84 10.50
C VAL A 78 -7.77 39.41 11.31
N PRO A 79 -8.44 40.49 10.84
CA PRO A 79 -9.50 41.12 11.59
C PRO A 79 -10.70 40.18 11.67
N ASP A 80 -11.51 40.27 12.73
CA ASP A 80 -12.63 39.33 12.93
C ASP A 80 -13.66 39.39 11.80
N ALA A 81 -13.84 40.55 11.16
CA ALA A 81 -14.66 40.69 9.96
C ALA A 81 -14.11 39.85 8.78
N MET A 82 -12.79 39.77 8.62
CA MET A 82 -12.16 38.98 7.56
C MET A 82 -12.25 37.48 7.85
N LYS A 83 -12.19 37.07 9.12
CA LYS A 83 -12.42 35.66 9.51
C LYS A 83 -13.84 35.22 9.17
N LEU A 84 -14.84 36.08 9.40
CA LEU A 84 -16.22 35.81 9.04
C LEU A 84 -16.37 35.63 7.52
N GLU A 85 -15.85 36.57 6.73
CA GLU A 85 -15.89 36.48 5.27
C GLU A 85 -15.14 35.24 4.75
N PHE A 86 -14.03 34.86 5.37
CA PHE A 86 -13.30 33.64 5.02
C PHE A 86 -14.12 32.38 5.31
N ILE A 87 -14.80 32.32 6.47
CA ILE A 87 -15.65 31.17 6.83
C ILE A 87 -16.85 31.08 5.88
N LEU A 88 -17.46 32.21 5.50
CA LEU A 88 -18.59 32.23 4.57
C LEU A 88 -18.16 31.88 3.15
N ALA A 89 -17.01 32.37 2.70
CA ALA A 89 -16.45 32.04 1.39
C ALA A 89 -16.08 30.54 1.28
N GLU A 90 -15.59 29.95 2.38
CA GLU A 90 -15.20 28.54 2.47
C GLU A 90 -16.33 27.64 3.01
N GLU A 91 -17.56 28.15 3.15
CA GLU A 91 -18.66 27.39 3.76
C GLU A 91 -18.94 26.09 3.01
N ASP A 92 -19.04 26.16 1.68
CA ASP A 92 -19.28 24.98 0.84
C ASP A 92 -18.13 23.98 0.92
N PHE A 93 -16.89 24.47 0.98
CA PHE A 93 -15.71 23.64 1.15
C PHE A 93 -15.75 22.91 2.49
N LEU A 94 -15.99 23.62 3.60
CA LEU A 94 -16.09 23.05 4.95
C LEU A 94 -17.23 22.02 5.04
N ARG A 95 -18.39 22.31 4.45
CA ARG A 95 -19.52 21.38 4.40
C ARG A 95 -19.19 20.12 3.60
N SER A 96 -18.54 20.26 2.45
CA SER A 96 -18.12 19.12 1.65
C SER A 96 -17.09 18.26 2.40
N GLN A 97 -16.11 18.89 3.05
CA GLN A 97 -15.08 18.20 3.81
C GLN A 97 -15.67 17.47 5.03
N ALA A 98 -16.64 18.07 5.71
CA ALA A 98 -17.37 17.42 6.80
C ALA A 98 -18.15 16.19 6.31
N ALA A 99 -18.84 16.29 5.17
CA ALA A 99 -19.56 15.17 4.58
C ALA A 99 -18.62 14.02 4.17
N LEU A 100 -17.46 14.34 3.59
CA LEU A 100 -16.43 13.33 3.29
C LEU A 100 -15.87 12.70 4.57
N LEU A 101 -15.63 13.49 5.61
CA LEU A 101 -15.14 12.98 6.89
C LEU A 101 -16.14 12.04 7.56
N ASP A 102 -17.44 12.36 7.50
CA ASP A 102 -18.50 11.48 7.98
C ASP A 102 -18.53 10.16 7.18
N GLN A 103 -18.37 10.22 5.86
CA GLN A 103 -18.25 9.01 5.04
C GLN A 103 -17.06 8.14 5.47
N VAL A 104 -15.89 8.75 5.68
CA VAL A 104 -14.70 8.03 6.13
C VAL A 104 -14.92 7.41 7.52
N ASN A 105 -15.52 8.15 8.45
CA ASN A 105 -15.84 7.66 9.78
C ASN A 105 -16.83 6.48 9.74
N ASN A 106 -17.83 6.53 8.85
CA ASN A 106 -18.77 5.42 8.65
C ASN A 106 -18.12 4.17 8.03
N LEU A 107 -17.04 4.33 7.26
CA LEU A 107 -16.31 3.23 6.64
C LEU A 107 -15.24 2.64 7.57
N GLN A 108 -14.80 3.36 8.60
CA GLN A 108 -13.78 2.91 9.56
C GLN A 108 -14.11 1.54 10.20
N PRO A 109 -15.35 1.25 10.65
CA PRO A 109 -15.70 -0.06 11.23
C PRO A 109 -15.56 -1.23 10.26
N LEU A 110 -15.58 -1.00 8.94
CA LEU A 110 -15.44 -2.07 7.94
C LEU A 110 -14.02 -2.61 7.88
N LEU A 111 -13.01 -1.80 8.22
CA LEU A 111 -11.60 -2.22 8.26
C LEU A 111 -11.38 -3.31 9.32
N ASP A 112 -12.13 -3.24 10.43
CA ASP A 112 -12.06 -4.22 11.52
C ASP A 112 -13.04 -5.37 11.39
N SER A 113 -13.75 -5.48 10.26
CA SER A 113 -14.76 -6.51 10.03
C SER A 113 -14.18 -7.91 10.24
N PRO A 114 -14.83 -8.75 11.06
CA PRO A 114 -14.36 -10.11 11.35
C PRO A 114 -14.32 -10.98 10.08
N HIS A 115 -15.14 -10.65 9.08
CA HIS A 115 -15.19 -11.36 7.81
C HIS A 115 -13.91 -11.16 6.99
N ILE A 116 -13.32 -9.95 7.02
CA ILE A 116 -12.05 -9.66 6.33
C ILE A 116 -10.90 -10.36 7.07
N LYS A 117 -10.93 -10.34 8.40
CA LYS A 117 -9.93 -11.04 9.24
C LYS A 117 -9.98 -12.57 9.07
N ALA A 118 -11.15 -13.15 8.78
CA ALA A 118 -11.34 -14.58 8.58
C ALA A 118 -10.95 -15.09 7.17
N VAL A 119 -10.65 -14.19 6.22
CA VAL A 119 -10.31 -14.57 4.83
C VAL A 119 -9.13 -15.55 4.73
N PRO A 120 -8.01 -15.37 5.45
CA PRO A 120 -6.90 -16.33 5.37
C PRO A 120 -7.30 -17.73 5.82
N GLU A 121 -8.09 -17.85 6.90
CA GLU A 121 -8.58 -19.14 7.38
C GLU A 121 -9.51 -19.80 6.36
N LEU A 122 -10.48 -19.06 5.81
CA LEU A 122 -11.36 -19.57 4.76
C LEU A 122 -10.58 -19.98 3.52
N SER A 123 -9.57 -19.21 3.11
CA SER A 123 -8.72 -19.52 1.96
C SER A 123 -8.01 -20.86 2.12
N THR A 124 -7.49 -21.18 3.31
CA THR A 124 -6.86 -22.49 3.56
C THR A 124 -7.86 -23.65 3.48
N LYS A 125 -9.08 -23.46 4.00
CA LYS A 125 -10.16 -24.46 3.92
C LYS A 125 -10.58 -24.69 2.47
N VAL A 126 -10.74 -23.61 1.69
CA VAL A 126 -11.07 -23.68 0.26
C VAL A 126 -9.97 -24.36 -0.53
N GLN A 127 -8.70 -24.06 -0.26
CA GLN A 127 -7.57 -24.71 -0.92
C GLN A 127 -7.55 -26.22 -0.65
N ARG A 128 -7.76 -26.63 0.60
CA ARG A 128 -7.89 -28.05 0.95
C ARG A 128 -9.08 -28.71 0.25
N LEU A 129 -10.23 -28.04 0.23
CA LEU A 129 -11.43 -28.55 -0.42
C LEU A 129 -11.24 -28.68 -1.94
N SER A 130 -10.53 -27.72 -2.57
CA SER A 130 -10.16 -27.79 -3.98
C SER A 130 -9.29 -29.00 -4.29
N GLN A 131 -8.30 -29.31 -3.44
CA GLN A 131 -7.47 -30.52 -3.63
C GLN A 131 -8.29 -31.81 -3.52
N ILE A 132 -9.19 -31.88 -2.54
CA ILE A 132 -10.10 -33.02 -2.38
C ILE A 132 -11.00 -33.16 -3.61
N HIS A 133 -11.53 -32.04 -4.12
CA HIS A 133 -12.41 -32.03 -5.28
C HIS A 133 -11.71 -32.53 -6.55
N ILE A 134 -10.46 -32.11 -6.79
CA ILE A 134 -9.64 -32.62 -7.90
C ILE A 134 -9.48 -34.14 -7.78
N SER A 135 -9.09 -34.64 -6.60
CA SER A 135 -8.93 -36.08 -6.39
C SER A 135 -10.25 -36.86 -6.56
N GLN A 136 -11.38 -36.29 -6.16
CA GLN A 136 -12.69 -36.90 -6.36
C GLN A 136 -13.08 -36.93 -7.84
N GLN A 137 -12.76 -35.88 -8.59
CA GLN A 137 -13.01 -35.80 -10.02
C GLN A 137 -12.21 -36.88 -10.77
N ASP A 138 -10.91 -37.01 -10.48
CA ASP A 138 -10.05 -38.02 -11.10
C ASP A 138 -10.58 -39.45 -10.84
N LYS A 139 -10.94 -39.75 -9.58
CA LYS A 139 -11.51 -41.06 -9.20
C LYS A 139 -12.84 -41.33 -9.86
N ASN A 140 -13.69 -40.31 -9.99
CA ASN A 140 -14.98 -40.44 -10.64
C ASN A 140 -14.83 -40.70 -12.14
N GLU A 141 -13.85 -40.07 -12.78
CA GLU A 141 -13.52 -40.33 -14.19
C GLU A 141 -12.99 -41.75 -14.39
N GLU A 142 -12.05 -42.20 -13.55
CA GLU A 142 -11.53 -43.58 -13.58
C GLU A 142 -12.65 -44.60 -13.40
N LEU A 143 -13.49 -44.42 -12.37
CA LEU A 143 -14.63 -45.30 -12.12
C LEU A 143 -15.63 -45.29 -13.28
N SER A 144 -15.89 -44.12 -13.88
CA SER A 144 -16.79 -44.01 -15.04
C SER A 144 -16.25 -44.80 -16.24
N VAL A 145 -14.95 -44.74 -16.48
CA VAL A 145 -14.28 -45.50 -17.54
C VAL A 145 -14.39 -47.00 -17.29
N ASP A 146 -14.14 -47.46 -16.06
CA ASP A 146 -14.21 -48.89 -15.74
C ASP A 146 -15.64 -49.43 -15.79
N VAL A 147 -16.62 -48.67 -15.32
CA VAL A 147 -18.04 -49.02 -15.47
C VAL A 147 -18.43 -49.12 -16.95
N LYS A 148 -17.97 -48.20 -17.80
CA LYS A 148 -18.21 -48.27 -19.25
C LYS A 148 -17.61 -49.52 -19.87
N LYS A 149 -16.35 -49.86 -19.53
CA LYS A 149 -15.72 -51.10 -20.00
C LYS A 149 -16.51 -52.33 -19.58
N LEU A 150 -16.95 -52.39 -18.32
CA LEU A 150 -17.75 -53.52 -17.82
C LEU A 150 -19.08 -53.65 -18.56
N PHE A 151 -19.75 -52.52 -18.86
CA PHE A 151 -20.94 -52.53 -19.70
C PHE A 151 -20.65 -53.00 -21.13
N GLU A 152 -19.53 -52.62 -21.72
CA GLU A 152 -19.12 -53.09 -23.05
C GLU A 152 -18.86 -54.60 -23.06
N GLU A 153 -18.18 -55.14 -22.06
CA GLU A 153 -17.93 -56.57 -21.90
C GLU A 153 -19.23 -57.35 -21.70
N TYR A 154 -20.11 -56.87 -20.83
CA TYR A 154 -21.44 -57.45 -20.62
C TYR A 154 -22.25 -57.47 -21.92
N ASN A 155 -22.29 -56.35 -22.65
CA ASN A 155 -22.99 -56.25 -23.93
C ASN A 155 -22.43 -57.23 -24.97
N LYS A 156 -21.08 -57.36 -25.06
CA LYS A 156 -20.43 -58.34 -25.94
C LYS A 156 -20.80 -59.77 -25.56
N MET A 157 -20.76 -60.11 -24.28
CA MET A 157 -21.13 -61.44 -23.79
C MET A 157 -22.60 -61.76 -24.08
N MET A 158 -23.53 -60.83 -23.82
CA MET A 158 -24.95 -60.98 -24.12
C MET A 158 -25.23 -61.14 -25.61
N PHE A 159 -24.52 -60.40 -26.46
CA PHE A 159 -24.61 -60.53 -27.91
C PHE A 159 -24.15 -61.92 -28.38
N LEU A 160 -23.01 -62.40 -27.88
CA LEU A 160 -22.49 -63.73 -28.20
C LEU A 160 -23.43 -64.84 -27.73
N LEU A 161 -23.95 -64.74 -26.51
CA LEU A 161 -24.96 -65.67 -25.98
C LEU A 161 -26.21 -65.69 -26.87
N SER A 162 -26.73 -64.52 -27.25
CA SER A 162 -27.91 -64.43 -28.13
C SER A 162 -27.66 -65.08 -29.49
N LYS A 163 -26.48 -64.88 -30.07
CA LYS A 163 -26.06 -65.54 -31.32
C LYS A 163 -25.95 -67.06 -31.13
N GLN A 164 -25.37 -67.51 -30.03
CA GLN A 164 -25.21 -68.93 -29.73
C GLN A 164 -26.56 -69.63 -29.56
N PHE A 165 -27.50 -69.01 -28.85
CA PHE A 165 -28.87 -69.52 -28.72
C PHE A 165 -29.57 -69.62 -30.07
N THR A 166 -29.42 -68.61 -30.93
CA THR A 166 -30.00 -68.64 -32.29
C THR A 166 -29.39 -69.77 -33.13
N GLN A 167 -28.07 -69.98 -33.04
CA GLN A 167 -27.40 -71.08 -33.75
C GLN A 167 -27.85 -72.44 -33.23
N TRP A 168 -27.97 -72.60 -31.91
CA TRP A 168 -28.48 -73.82 -31.30
C TRP A 168 -29.91 -74.10 -31.73
N ASP A 169 -30.79 -73.09 -31.73
CA ASP A 169 -32.16 -73.20 -32.21
C ASP A 169 -32.21 -73.62 -33.70
N GLU A 170 -31.38 -73.03 -34.56
CA GLU A 170 -31.29 -73.43 -35.97
C GLU A 170 -30.79 -74.87 -36.13
N THR A 171 -29.80 -75.30 -35.34
CA THR A 171 -29.32 -76.69 -35.38
C THR A 171 -30.35 -77.68 -34.88
N LEU A 172 -31.09 -77.37 -33.80
CA LEU A 172 -32.19 -78.19 -33.31
C LEU A 172 -33.27 -78.30 -34.38
N ARG A 173 -33.66 -77.18 -35.00
CA ARG A 173 -34.65 -77.18 -36.07
C ARG A 173 -34.25 -78.01 -37.30
N LYS A 174 -32.95 -78.06 -37.64
CA LYS A 174 -32.43 -78.95 -38.70
C LYS A 174 -32.48 -80.43 -38.31
N LEU A 175 -32.23 -80.76 -37.05
CA LEU A 175 -32.29 -82.14 -36.54
C LEU A 175 -33.74 -82.63 -36.36
N GLU A 176 -34.65 -81.72 -36.01
CA GLU A 176 -36.09 -81.97 -35.88
C GLU A 176 -36.84 -81.95 -37.22
N ALA A 177 -36.22 -81.40 -38.28
CA ALA A 177 -36.79 -81.46 -39.62
C ALA A 177 -36.99 -82.94 -40.02
N PRO A 178 -38.21 -83.31 -40.47
CA PRO A 178 -38.51 -84.71 -40.74
C PRO A 178 -37.54 -85.25 -41.77
N LYS A 179 -36.86 -86.36 -41.43
CA LYS A 179 -36.04 -87.14 -42.34
C LYS A 179 -36.92 -87.46 -43.54
N GLN A 180 -36.70 -86.78 -44.68
CA GLN A 180 -37.36 -87.13 -45.93
C GLN A 180 -37.02 -88.59 -46.19
N VAL A 181 -38.00 -89.45 -45.91
CA VAL A 181 -37.99 -90.85 -46.30
C VAL A 181 -37.91 -90.81 -47.82
N GLN A 182 -36.71 -91.05 -48.35
CA GLN A 182 -36.54 -91.49 -49.72
C GLN A 182 -37.29 -92.82 -49.80
N LEU A 183 -38.56 -92.75 -50.20
CA LEU A 183 -39.27 -93.86 -50.79
C LEU A 183 -38.61 -94.11 -52.14
N THR A 184 -37.70 -95.08 -52.15
CA THR A 184 -37.35 -95.84 -53.34
C THR A 184 -38.52 -96.79 -53.63
N ASP A 185 -39.21 -96.54 -54.74
CA ASP A 185 -39.77 -97.53 -55.66
C ASP A 185 -39.75 -96.93 -57.08
#